data_AF-A0A7H1MBP8-F1
#
_entry.id   AF-A0A7H1MBP8-F1
#
_cell.length_a   1.000
_cell.length_b   1.000
_cell.length_c   1.000
_cell.angle_alpha   90.00
_cell.angle_beta   90.00
_cell.angle_gamma   90.00
#
_symmetry.space_group_name_H-M   'P 1'
#
loop_
_entity.id
_entity.type
_entity.pdbx_description
1 polymer ?
#
loop_
_entity_poly.entity_id
_entity_poly.type
_entity_poly.pdbx_seq_one_letter_code
_entity_poly.pdbx_strand_id
1 'polypeptide(L)' 'MSHNLFEQAKQHDEHGVEFWSARTLQDILEYSEWRNFSKAIDRAITACKKSGSLPEDHVC' A
#
# COMPACT_ATOMS: atom_id res chain seq x y z
N MET A 1 -2.78 17.89 14.04
CA MET A 1 -3.73 17.23 13.12
C MET A 1 -2.92 16.50 12.08
N SER A 2 -2.66 15.22 12.29
CA SER A 2 -1.86 14.39 11.39
C SER A 2 -2.67 14.17 10.12
N HIS A 3 -2.42 14.96 9.09
CA HIS A 3 -3.07 14.86 7.80
C HIS A 3 -2.58 13.58 7.11
N ASN A 4 -3.23 12.45 7.39
CA ASN A 4 -2.92 11.17 6.76
C ASN A 4 -3.30 11.26 5.28
N LEU A 5 -2.37 11.72 4.46
CA LEU A 5 -2.52 11.79 3.01
C LEU A 5 -2.94 10.43 2.42
N PHE A 6 -2.50 9.33 3.04
CA PHE A 6 -2.93 7.97 2.69
C PHE A 6 -4.44 7.75 2.82
N GLU A 7 -5.07 8.26 3.87
CA GLU A 7 -6.52 8.11 4.06
C GLU A 7 -7.31 8.98 3.07
N GLN A 8 -6.74 10.09 2.61
CA GLN A 8 -7.37 10.97 1.62
C GLN A 8 -7.22 10.46 0.18
N ALA A 9 -6.15 9.72 -0.11
CA ALA A 9 -5.94 9.06 -1.39
C ALA A 9 -6.66 7.73 -1.52
N LYS A 10 -7.33 7.27 -0.44
CA LYS A 10 -8.10 6.05 -0.42
C LYS A 10 -9.31 6.20 -1.33
N GLN A 11 -9.44 5.28 -2.27
CA GLN A 11 -10.56 5.19 -3.20
C GLN A 11 -11.32 3.90 -2.92
N HIS A 12 -12.61 3.90 -3.24
CA HIS A 12 -13.46 2.72 -3.13
C HIS A 12 -13.93 2.32 -4.50
N ASP A 13 -13.79 1.04 -4.80
CA ASP A 13 -14.34 0.47 -6.03
C ASP A 13 -15.86 0.31 -5.91
N GLU A 14 -16.54 -0.04 -7.00
CA GLU A 14 -17.98 -0.30 -7.02
C GLU A 14 -18.43 -1.42 -6.05
N HIS A 15 -17.49 -2.27 -5.65
CA HIS A 15 -17.68 -3.30 -4.63
C HIS A 15 -17.37 -2.85 -3.19
N GLY A 16 -17.01 -1.58 -2.96
CA GLY A 16 -16.62 -1.06 -1.65
C GLY A 16 -15.21 -1.47 -1.20
N VAL A 17 -14.40 -2.03 -2.11
CA VAL A 17 -13.02 -2.41 -1.84
C VAL A 17 -12.14 -1.17 -1.86
N GLU A 18 -11.34 -1.00 -0.81
CA GLU A 18 -10.42 0.14 -0.68
C GLU A 18 -9.18 -0.10 -1.56
N PHE A 19 -8.88 0.85 -2.44
CA PHE A 19 -7.68 0.84 -3.27
C PHE A 19 -7.04 2.22 -3.32
N TRP A 20 -5.76 2.26 -3.68
CA TRP A 20 -5.00 3.50 -3.81
C TRP A 20 -4.37 3.57 -5.19
N SER A 21 -4.45 4.74 -5.82
CA SER A 21 -3.76 4.98 -7.09
C SER A 21 -2.26 5.11 -6.87
N ALA A 22 -1.48 4.37 -7.65
CA ALA A 22 -0.02 4.42 -7.62
C ALA A 22 0.53 5.83 -7.87
N ARG A 23 -0.15 6.65 -8.69
CA ARG A 23 0.24 8.04 -8.95
C ARG A 23 0.09 8.92 -7.71
N THR A 24 -1.00 8.75 -6.97
CA THR A 24 -1.26 9.52 -5.75
C THR A 24 -0.30 9.09 -4.65
N LEU A 25 -0.06 7.79 -4.50
CA LEU A 25 0.91 7.27 -3.54
C LEU A 25 2.34 7.77 -3.81
N GLN A 26 2.73 7.93 -5.08
CA GLN A 26 4.04 8.48 -5.45
C GLN A 26 4.20 9.92 -4.93
N ASP A 27 3.18 10.75 -5.11
CA ASP A 27 3.14 12.15 -4.67
C ASP A 27 3.13 12.28 -3.14
N ILE A 28 2.32 11.45 -2.47
CA ILE A 28 2.19 11.42 -1.00
C ILE A 28 3.50 11.05 -0.31
N LEU A 29 4.24 10.10 -0.89
CA LEU A 29 5.54 9.67 -0.39
C LEU A 29 6.69 10.55 -0.90
N GLU A 30 6.36 11.62 -1.65
CA GLU A 30 7.30 12.59 -2.20
C GLU A 30 8.43 11.94 -3.03
N TYR A 31 8.13 10.80 -3.68
CA TYR A 31 9.10 10.11 -4.52
C TYR A 31 9.22 10.80 -5.89
N SER A 32 10.27 11.60 -6.03
CA SER A 32 10.68 12.21 -7.30
C SER A 32 11.05 11.19 -8.38
N GLU A 33 11.48 9.98 -8.00
CA GLU A 33 11.84 8.90 -8.93
C GLU A 33 10.92 7.68 -8.83
N TRP A 34 10.26 7.33 -9.95
CA TRP A 34 9.41 6.14 -10.07
C TRP A 34 10.13 4.83 -9.71
N ARG A 35 11.44 4.74 -9.96
CA ARG A 35 12.23 3.52 -9.71
C ARG A 35 12.32 3.18 -8.22
N ASN A 36 12.38 4.20 -7.35
CA ASN A 36 12.40 4.01 -5.90
C ASN A 36 11.00 3.69 -5.37
N PHE A 37 9.98 4.37 -5.90
CA PHE A 37 8.59 4.14 -5.55
C PHE A 37 8.10 2.74 -5.97
N SER A 38 8.47 2.27 -7.17
CA SER A 38 8.14 0.92 -7.66
C SER A 38 8.66 -0.17 -6.74
N LYS A 39 9.86 -0.01 -6.17
CA LYS A 39 10.40 -0.93 -5.14
C LYS A 39 9.58 -0.93 -3.85
N ALA A 40 9.02 0.21 -3.45
CA ALA A 40 8.16 0.29 -2.27
C ALA A 40 6.82 -0.42 -2.51
N ILE A 41 6.21 -0.23 -3.69
CA ILE A 41 5.01 -0.99 -4.08
C ILE A 41 5.32 -2.49 -4.13
N ASP A 42 6.42 -2.90 -4.77
CA ASP A 42 6.80 -4.31 -4.87
C ASP A 42 6.98 -4.96 -3.48
N ARG A 43 7.59 -4.23 -2.54
CA ARG A 43 7.68 -4.64 -1.14
C ARG A 43 6.31 -4.74 -0.47
N ALA A 44 5.41 -3.80 -0.69
CA ALA A 44 4.05 -3.85 -0.16
C ALA A 44 3.25 -5.03 -0.73
N ILE A 45 3.35 -5.29 -2.04
CA ILE A 45 2.75 -6.48 -2.69
C ILE A 45 3.35 -7.75 -2.07
N THR A 46 4.66 -7.81 -1.90
CA THR A 46 5.35 -8.97 -1.31
C THR A 46 4.93 -9.17 0.15
N ALA A 47 4.76 -8.10 0.92
CA ALA A 47 4.27 -8.15 2.29
C ALA A 47 2.81 -8.63 2.35
N CYS A 48 1.93 -8.12 1.49
CA CYS A 48 0.54 -8.60 1.38
C CYS A 48 0.49 -10.08 0.98
N LYS A 49 1.31 -10.50 0.00
CA LYS A 49 1.44 -11.92 -0.39
C LYS A 49 1.94 -12.80 0.75
N LYS A 50 2.94 -12.33 1.52
CA LYS A 50 3.41 -13.02 2.72
C LYS A 50 2.35 -13.05 3.83
N SER A 51 1.53 -12.02 3.97
CA SER A 51 0.43 -11.99 4.94
C SER A 51 -0.75 -12.88 4.53
N GLY A 52 -0.81 -13.29 3.26
CA GLY A 52 -1.73 -14.31 2.75
C GLY A 52 -1.33 -15.75 3.09
N SER A 53 -0.23 -15.95 3.81
CA SER A 53 0.12 -17.24 4.41
C SER A 53 -0.47 -17.32 5.81
N LEU A 54 -1.41 -18.26 5.96
CA LEU A 54 -2.10 -18.68 7.17
C LEU A 54 -1.24 -18.56 8.45
N PRO A 55 -1.81 -18.06 9.56
CA PRO A 55 -1.18 -18.06 10.87
C PRO A 55 -1.25 -19.47 11.49
N GLU A 56 -0.63 -20.46 10.87
CA GLU A 56 -0.41 -21.75 11.52
C GLU A 56 0.98 -21.85 12.19
N ASP A 57 1.79 -20.80 12.15
CA ASP A 57 3.14 -20.82 12.72
C ASP A 57 3.43 -19.57 13.58
N HIS A 58 2.48 -19.20 14.44
CA HIS A 58 2.81 -18.38 15.60
C HIS A 58 3.01 -19.29 16.82
N VAL A 59 4.19 -19.91 16.85
CA VAL A 59 5.02 -20.15 18.05
C VAL A 59 4.42 -21.03 19.15
N CYS A 60 4.93 -22.27 19.26
CA CYS A 60 5.06 -22.96 20.55
C CYS A 60 6.22 -22.34 21.35
#